data_AF-A0A948VWK5-F1
#
_entry.id   AF-A0A948VWK5-F1
#
_cell.length_a   1.000
_cell.length_b   1.000
_cell.length_c   1.000
_cell.angle_alpha   90.00
_cell.angle_beta   90.00
_cell.angle_gamma   90.00
#
_symmetry.space_group_name_H-M   'P 1'
#
loop_
_entity.id
_entity.type
_entity.pdbx_description
1 polymer ?
#
loop_
_entity_poly.entity_id
_entity_poly.type
_entity_poly.pdbx_seq_one_letter_code
_entity_poly.pdbx_strand_id
1 'polypeptide(L)'
;MDVSTFIERLVAQPGYDDQIVHVEHIPRRGAIHGELERPLVATLQDSLSRHGLLPLYTHQAEAVNKARQGMNVVVSTASASGKSLCYNTAVMESLLTGRSSRALYL
;
A
#
# COMPACT_ATOMS: atom_id res chain seq x y z
N MET A 1 4.17 -20.18 16.50
CA MET A 1 5.17 -19.57 17.40
C MET A 1 5.18 -18.10 17.05
N ASP A 2 4.85 -17.21 18.00
CA ASP A 2 5.03 -15.78 17.77
C ASP A 2 6.51 -15.39 17.84
N VAL A 3 6.84 -14.19 17.38
CA VAL A 3 8.23 -13.71 17.30
C VAL A 3 8.86 -13.61 18.69
N SER A 4 8.11 -13.21 19.71
CA SER A 4 8.62 -13.11 21.08
C SER A 4 9.05 -14.47 21.63
N THR A 5 8.20 -15.48 21.46
CA THR A 5 8.48 -16.87 21.84
C THR A 5 9.71 -17.42 21.10
N PHE A 6 9.91 -17.01 19.84
CA PHE A 6 11.09 -17.40 19.08
C PHE A 6 12.37 -16.77 19.64
N ILE A 7 12.32 -15.47 19.97
CA ILE A 7 13.46 -14.76 20.59
C ILE A 7 13.79 -15.39 21.95
N GLU A 8 12.79 -15.65 22.79
CA GLU A 8 12.97 -16.30 24.09
C GLU A 8 13.67 -17.66 23.96
N ARG A 9 13.29 -18.46 22.97
CA ARG A 9 13.95 -19.76 22.69
C ARG A 9 15.38 -19.60 22.21
N LEU A 10 15.69 -18.54 21.46
CA LEU A 10 17.03 -18.29 20.94
C LEU A 10 17.99 -17.92 22.08
N VAL A 11 17.53 -17.06 23.00
CA VAL A 11 18.27 -16.67 24.21
C VAL A 11 18.48 -17.85 25.15
N ALA A 12 17.54 -18.80 25.20
CA ALA A 12 17.63 -19.97 26.06
C ALA A 12 18.53 -21.10 25.52
N GLN A 13 19.16 -20.96 24.34
CA GLN A 13 19.96 -22.03 23.75
C GLN A 13 21.33 -22.20 24.43
N PRO A 14 21.82 -23.45 24.60
CA PRO A 14 23.20 -23.69 24.98
C PRO A 14 24.16 -23.04 23.97
N GLY A 15 25.06 -22.18 24.43
CA GLY A 15 25.98 -21.41 23.59
C GLY A 15 25.52 -20.00 23.24
N TYR A 16 24.34 -19.58 23.71
CA TYR A 16 24.00 -18.16 23.76
C TYR A 16 24.88 -17.46 24.82
N ASP A 17 25.45 -16.33 24.44
CA ASP A 17 26.43 -15.52 25.18
C ASP A 17 26.17 -14.04 24.85
N ASP A 18 24.96 -13.57 25.19
CA ASP A 18 24.49 -12.19 25.01
C ASP A 18 24.69 -11.58 23.60
N GLN A 19 24.53 -12.40 22.55
CA GLN A 19 24.74 -11.96 21.16
C GLN A 19 23.64 -11.01 20.62
N ILE A 20 22.44 -11.00 21.22
CA ILE A 20 21.41 -10.00 20.87
C ILE A 20 21.69 -8.71 21.65
N VAL A 21 22.25 -7.73 20.96
CA VAL A 21 22.57 -6.42 21.56
C VAL A 21 21.39 -5.44 21.56
N HIS A 22 20.36 -5.70 20.75
CA HIS A 22 19.22 -4.81 20.61
C HIS A 22 17.95 -5.56 20.14
N VAL A 23 16.81 -5.17 20.72
CA VAL A 23 15.48 -5.59 20.28
C VAL A 23 14.61 -4.34 20.14
N GLU A 24 14.14 -4.07 18.92
CA GLU A 24 13.21 -2.98 18.66
C GLU A 24 11.80 -3.55 18.43
N HIS A 25 10.83 -3.10 19.22
CA HIS A 25 9.43 -3.44 18.99
C HIS A 25 8.72 -2.30 18.27
N ILE A 26 8.45 -2.49 16.99
CA ILE A 26 7.71 -1.52 16.17
C ILE A 26 6.21 -1.72 16.42
N PRO A 27 5.48 -0.73 16.98
CA PRO A 27 4.07 -0.90 17.30
C PRO A 27 3.22 -1.07 16.05
N ARG A 28 2.14 -1.86 16.17
CA ARG A 28 1.12 -1.97 15.12
C ARG A 28 0.55 -0.59 14.81
N ARG A 29 0.42 -0.29 13.51
CA ARG A 29 -0.32 0.88 13.03
C ARG A 29 -1.66 0.43 12.46
N GLY A 30 -2.73 1.14 12.82
CA GLY A 30 -4.05 0.95 12.23
C GLY A 30 -4.09 1.42 10.78
N ALA A 31 -4.98 0.86 9.99
CA ALA A 31 -5.27 1.35 8.65
C ALA A 31 -5.87 2.77 8.74
N ILE A 32 -5.37 3.68 7.90
CA ILE A 32 -5.97 5.01 7.71
C ILE A 32 -6.43 5.08 6.26
N HIS A 33 -7.72 5.32 6.08
CA HIS A 33 -8.35 5.40 4.77
C HIS A 33 -8.50 6.86 4.34
N GLY A 34 -8.54 7.10 3.02
CA GLY A 34 -8.74 8.41 2.43
C GLY A 34 -9.80 8.39 1.35
N GLU A 35 -10.32 9.57 1.02
CA GLU A 35 -11.40 9.76 0.06
C GLU A 35 -10.87 10.33 -1.26
N LEU A 36 -11.51 9.94 -2.36
CA LEU A 36 -11.26 10.56 -3.66
C LEU A 36 -12.04 11.86 -3.78
N GLU A 37 -11.44 12.88 -4.39
CA GLU A 37 -12.11 14.19 -4.63
C GLU A 37 -13.35 14.06 -5.53
N ARG A 38 -13.38 13.02 -6.36
CA ARG A 38 -14.53 12.60 -7.16
C ARG A 38 -14.56 11.08 -7.28
N PRO A 39 -15.74 10.45 -7.46
CA PRO A 39 -15.85 9.00 -7.62
C PRO A 39 -14.99 8.47 -8.79
N LEU A 40 -14.61 7.19 -8.73
CA LEU A 40 -14.05 6.49 -9.89
C LEU A 40 -15.15 6.24 -10.94
N VAL A 41 -14.74 5.97 -12.18
CA VAL A 41 -15.64 5.42 -13.20
C VAL A 41 -16.30 4.16 -12.64
N ALA A 42 -17.63 4.03 -12.82
CA ALA A 42 -18.43 2.98 -12.18
C ALA A 42 -17.85 1.56 -12.37
N THR A 43 -17.40 1.23 -13.58
CA THR A 43 -16.80 -0.08 -13.87
C THR A 43 -15.53 -0.36 -13.05
N LEU A 44 -14.70 0.66 -12.83
CA LEU A 44 -13.51 0.56 -12.00
C LEU A 44 -13.87 0.50 -10.52
N GLN A 45 -14.79 1.36 -10.06
CA GLN A 45 -15.30 1.35 -8.69
C GLN A 45 -15.85 -0.04 -8.31
N ASP A 46 -16.67 -0.63 -9.18
CA ASP A 46 -17.27 -1.95 -8.96
C ASP A 46 -16.23 -3.06 -8.95
N SER A 47 -15.20 -2.97 -9.81
CA SER A 47 -14.12 -3.94 -9.86
C SER A 47 -13.28 -3.90 -8.58
N LEU A 48 -12.86 -2.71 -8.15
CA LEU A 48 -12.10 -2.55 -6.90
C LEU A 48 -12.91 -3.02 -5.68
N SER A 49 -14.21 -2.70 -5.64
CA SER A 49 -15.11 -3.16 -4.57
C SER A 49 -15.19 -4.69 -4.52
N ARG A 50 -15.40 -5.34 -5.67
CA ARG A 50 -15.48 -6.80 -5.78
C ARG A 50 -14.20 -7.52 -5.36
N HIS A 51 -13.05 -6.88 -5.52
CA HIS A 51 -11.76 -7.42 -5.09
C HIS A 51 -11.36 -7.02 -3.66
N GLY A 52 -12.23 -6.33 -2.91
CA GLY A 52 -11.92 -5.91 -1.53
C GLY A 52 -10.82 -4.85 -1.45
N LEU A 53 -10.63 -4.06 -2.52
CA LEU A 53 -9.61 -3.01 -2.62
C LEU A 53 -10.13 -1.63 -2.20
N LEU A 54 -11.35 -1.57 -1.68
CA LEU A 54 -11.95 -0.37 -1.11
C LEU A 54 -12.36 -0.61 0.35
N PRO A 55 -12.29 0.41 1.22
CA PRO A 55 -11.87 1.80 0.94
C PRO A 55 -10.35 1.92 0.66
N LEU A 56 -9.96 2.98 -0.06
CA LEU A 56 -8.55 3.25 -0.35
C LEU A 56 -7.82 3.73 0.92
N TYR A 57 -6.56 3.35 1.07
CA TYR A 57 -5.67 3.98 2.05
C TYR A 57 -5.41 5.44 1.71
N THR A 58 -5.06 6.26 2.71
CA THR A 58 -4.80 7.70 2.52
C THR A 58 -3.80 7.99 1.40
N HIS A 59 -2.66 7.28 1.37
CA HIS A 59 -1.63 7.45 0.34
C HIS A 59 -2.10 7.02 -1.05
N GLN A 60 -3.06 6.09 -1.14
CA GLN A 60 -3.65 5.69 -2.43
C GLN A 60 -4.60 6.76 -2.94
N ALA A 61 -5.52 7.23 -2.11
CA ALA A 61 -6.47 8.28 -2.47
C ALA A 61 -5.75 9.58 -2.87
N GLU A 62 -4.75 9.99 -2.08
CA GLU A 62 -3.94 11.18 -2.35
C GLU A 62 -3.18 11.08 -3.69
N ALA A 63 -2.59 9.91 -3.98
CA ALA A 63 -1.87 9.69 -5.23
C ALA A 63 -2.80 9.76 -6.44
N VAL A 64 -4.00 9.16 -6.36
CA VAL A 64 -4.99 9.20 -7.44
C VAL A 64 -5.51 10.63 -7.66
N ASN A 65 -5.82 11.37 -6.60
CA ASN A 65 -6.28 12.75 -6.70
C ASN A 65 -5.20 13.65 -7.34
N LYS A 66 -3.93 13.56 -6.89
CA LYS A 66 -2.82 14.31 -7.49
C LYS A 66 -2.56 13.93 -8.96
N ALA A 67 -2.63 12.64 -9.29
CA ALA A 67 -2.49 12.19 -10.68
C ALA A 67 -3.59 12.74 -11.59
N ARG A 68 -4.84 12.81 -11.11
CA ARG A 68 -5.97 13.43 -11.83
C ARG A 68 -5.78 14.91 -12.10
N GLN A 69 -5.03 15.60 -11.24
CA GLN A 69 -4.66 17.02 -11.40
C GLN A 69 -3.49 17.20 -12.38
N GLY A 70 -2.99 16.12 -13.01
CA GLY A 70 -1.87 16.17 -13.94
C GLY A 70 -0.50 16.29 -13.26
N MET A 71 -0.42 16.04 -11.94
CA MET A 71 0.84 16.11 -11.20
C MET A 71 1.65 14.82 -11.34
N ASN A 72 2.98 14.96 -11.33
CA ASN A 72 3.89 13.84 -11.17
C ASN A 72 3.95 13.43 -9.69
N VAL A 73 3.73 12.14 -9.39
CA VAL A 73 3.62 11.63 -8.02
C VAL A 73 4.69 10.59 -7.74
N VAL A 74 5.42 10.78 -6.64
CA VAL A 74 6.31 9.77 -6.06
C VAL A 74 5.68 9.24 -4.78
N VAL A 75 5.50 7.93 -4.66
CA VAL A 75 4.90 7.28 -3.49
C VAL A 75 5.98 6.56 -2.68
N SER A 76 6.40 7.16 -1.56
CA SER A 76 7.37 6.57 -0.64
C SER A 76 6.64 5.89 0.53
N THR A 77 6.37 4.59 0.40
CA THR A 77 5.78 3.77 1.47
C THR A 77 6.48 2.40 1.54
N ALA A 78 6.36 1.72 2.69
CA ALA A 78 6.95 0.40 2.92
C ALA A 78 6.47 -0.66 1.91
N SER A 79 7.19 -1.78 1.79
CA SER A 79 6.74 -2.94 1.00
C SER A 79 5.36 -3.44 1.47
N ALA A 80 4.60 -4.05 0.56
CA ALA A 80 3.24 -4.54 0.80
C ALA A 80 2.18 -3.49 1.23
N SER A 81 2.48 -2.18 1.16
CA SER A 81 1.53 -1.09 1.45
C SER A 81 0.49 -0.82 0.35
N GLY A 82 0.51 -1.57 -0.76
CA GLY A 82 -0.38 -1.35 -1.88
C GLY A 82 -0.03 -0.17 -2.79
N LYS A 83 1.26 0.19 -2.92
CA LYS A 83 1.74 1.21 -3.88
C LYS A 83 1.29 0.96 -5.32
N SER A 84 1.19 -0.31 -5.72
CA SER A 84 0.76 -0.66 -7.07
C SER A 84 -0.64 -0.17 -7.38
N LEU A 85 -1.53 -0.15 -6.38
CA LEU A 85 -2.88 0.36 -6.56
C LEU A 85 -2.89 1.88 -6.80
N CYS A 86 -1.93 2.65 -6.25
CA CYS A 86 -1.83 4.10 -6.46
C CYS A 86 -1.75 4.45 -7.95
N TYR A 87 -0.79 3.88 -8.68
CA TYR A 87 -0.60 4.20 -10.09
C TYR A 87 -1.54 3.39 -11.00
N ASN A 88 -1.86 2.14 -10.66
CA ASN A 88 -2.77 1.34 -11.48
C ASN A 88 -4.19 1.92 -11.52
N THR A 89 -4.68 2.49 -10.41
CA THR A 89 -6.01 3.11 -10.38
C THR A 89 -6.08 4.30 -11.34
N ALA A 90 -5.08 5.18 -11.31
CA ALA A 90 -5.00 6.33 -12.20
C ALA A 90 -4.84 5.92 -13.69
N VAL A 91 -3.99 4.93 -13.96
CA VAL A 91 -3.80 4.39 -15.32
C VAL A 91 -5.07 3.75 -15.85
N MET A 92 -5.72 2.87 -15.08
CA MET A 92 -6.95 2.20 -15.49
C MET A 92 -8.08 3.20 -15.75
N GLU A 93 -8.23 4.22 -14.90
CA GLU A 93 -9.21 5.27 -15.12
C GLU A 93 -8.94 6.03 -16.43
N SER A 94 -7.68 6.37 -16.72
CA SER A 94 -7.29 7.01 -17.99
C SER A 94 -7.58 6.12 -19.21
N LEU A 95 -7.33 4.81 -19.10
CA LEU A 95 -7.60 3.84 -20.17
C LEU A 95 -9.10 3.65 -20.43
N LEU A 96 -9.93 3.69 -19.38
CA LEU A 96 -11.38 3.55 -19.49
C LEU A 96 -12.06 4.79 -20.07
N THR A 97 -11.47 5.97 -19.87
CA THR A 97 -12.05 7.26 -20.31
C THR A 97 -11.46 7.77 -21.62
N GLY A 98 -10.24 7.37 -21.97
CA GLY A 98 -9.56 7.79 -23.20
C GLY A 98 -9.18 6.62 -24.11
N ARG A 99 -9.79 6.53 -25.30
CA ARG A 99 -9.53 5.45 -26.28
C ARG A 99 -8.07 5.36 -26.73
N SER A 100 -7.38 6.51 -26.79
CA SER A 100 -5.97 6.60 -27.20
C SER A 100 -5.00 6.55 -26.02
N SER A 101 -5.48 6.50 -24.77
CA SER A 101 -4.63 6.47 -23.58
C SER A 101 -3.72 5.25 -23.59
N ARG A 102 -2.46 5.43 -23.19
CA ARG A 102 -1.46 4.38 -23.04
C ARG A 102 -0.61 4.67 -21.80
N ALA A 103 -0.01 3.63 -21.23
CA ALA A 103 0.90 3.76 -20.11
C ALA A 103 2.15 2.90 -20.36
N LEU A 104 3.29 3.39 -19.88
CA LEU A 104 4.57 2.68 -19.89
C LEU A 104 4.95 2.33 -18.45
N TYR A 105 5.31 1.08 -18.22
CA TYR A 105 5.76 0.57 -16.93
C TYR A 105 7.23 0.17 -17.08
N LEU A 106 8.05 0.57 -16.11
CA LEU A 106 9.49 0.33 -16.07
C LEU A 106 9.83 -0.55 -14.88
#